data_AF-A0A925W7U1-F1
#
_entry.id   AF-A0A925W7U1-F1
#
_cell.length_a   1.000
_cell.length_b   1.000
_cell.length_c   1.000
_cell.angle_alpha   90.00
_cell.angle_beta   90.00
_cell.angle_gamma   90.00
#
_symmetry.space_group_name_H-M   'P 1'
#
loop_
_entity.id
_entity.type
_entity.pdbx_description
1 polymer ?
#
loop_
_entity_poly.entity_id
_entity_poly.type
_entity_poly.pdbx_seq_one_letter_code
_entity_poly.pdbx_strand_id
1 'polypeptide(L)' 'MAGSILGTSVRRVEDLDLITGASTFVGNLALDGGLFLHFVRSPLAHAHITGIATADAAAAAGVVAVFTAADLDLPAHHGL' A
#
# COMPACT_ATOMS: atom_id res chain seq x y z
N MET A 1 -24.18 -11.25 35.68
CA MET A 1 -25.30 -10.35 35.34
C MET A 1 -24.98 -9.70 34.00
N ALA A 2 -25.86 -9.83 33.02
CA ALA A 2 -25.78 -9.01 31.81
C ALA A 2 -26.15 -7.56 32.20
N GLY A 3 -25.13 -6.72 32.38
CA GLY A 3 -25.30 -5.28 32.54
C GLY A 3 -25.49 -4.60 31.18
N SER A 4 -26.11 -3.42 31.17
CA SER A 4 -26.22 -2.57 29.99
C SER A 4 -24.84 -2.33 29.35
N ILE A 5 -24.73 -2.46 28.02
CA ILE A 5 -23.53 -2.07 27.26
C ILE A 5 -23.31 -0.55 27.23
N LEU A 6 -24.34 0.22 27.58
CA LEU A 6 -24.26 1.67 27.71
C LEU A 6 -23.97 2.06 29.15
N GLY A 7 -22.96 2.90 29.36
CA GLY A 7 -22.62 3.49 30.65
C GLY A 7 -21.86 2.57 31.62
N THR A 8 -21.37 1.41 31.16
CA THR A 8 -20.59 0.47 31.97
C THR A 8 -19.26 0.12 31.30
N SER A 9 -18.28 -0.33 32.09
CA SER A 9 -17.03 -0.87 31.54
C SER A 9 -17.31 -2.23 30.93
N VAL A 10 -17.09 -2.35 29.62
CA VAL A 10 -17.29 -3.57 28.85
C VAL A 10 -15.96 -4.00 28.26
N ARG A 11 -15.67 -5.30 28.31
CA ARG A 11 -14.48 -5.85 27.67
C ARG A 11 -14.59 -5.68 26.16
N ARG A 12 -13.55 -5.14 25.54
CA ARG A 12 -13.47 -4.96 24.10
C ARG A 12 -13.48 -6.31 23.39
N VAL A 13 -14.15 -6.36 22.24
CA VAL A 13 -14.23 -7.58 21.42
C VAL A 13 -12.90 -7.82 20.70
N GLU A 14 -12.23 -6.73 20.30
CA GLU A 14 -11.02 -6.80 19.46
C GLU A 14 -9.78 -7.22 20.26
N ASP A 15 -9.77 -7.04 21.59
CA ASP A 15 -8.58 -7.22 22.44
C ASP A 15 -7.95 -8.61 22.28
N LEU A 16 -8.77 -9.68 22.21
CA LEU A 16 -8.26 -11.04 22.12
C LEU A 16 -7.38 -11.23 20.88
N ASP A 17 -7.87 -10.83 19.72
CA ASP A 17 -7.16 -11.03 18.46
C ASP A 17 -5.96 -10.08 18.33
N LEU A 18 -6.06 -8.87 18.90
CA LEU A 18 -4.97 -7.90 18.90
C LEU A 18 -3.79 -8.34 19.77
N ILE A 19 -4.05 -8.84 20.98
CA ILE A 19 -2.98 -9.23 21.92
C ILE A 19 -2.38 -10.61 21.62
N THR A 20 -3.10 -11.45 20.87
CA THR A 20 -2.61 -12.78 20.44
C THR A 20 -1.96 -12.74 19.06
N GLY A 21 -2.03 -11.61 18.35
CA GLY A 21 -1.53 -11.49 16.98
C GLY A 21 -2.39 -12.22 15.94
N ALA A 22 -3.61 -12.60 16.28
CA ALA A 22 -4.56 -13.26 15.38
C ALA A 22 -5.27 -12.28 14.43
N SER A 23 -5.20 -10.98 14.70
CA SER A 23 -5.80 -9.94 13.84
C SER A 23 -5.13 -9.87 12.46
N THR A 24 -5.96 -9.70 11.43
CA THR A 24 -5.51 -9.47 10.06
C THR A 24 -5.47 -7.98 9.73
N PHE A 25 -4.39 -7.54 9.10
CA PHE A 25 -4.11 -6.20 8.62
C PHE A 25 -3.56 -6.28 7.20
N VAL A 26 -3.54 -5.16 6.46
CA VAL A 26 -2.98 -5.12 5.10
C VAL A 26 -1.56 -5.71 5.03
N GLY A 27 -0.73 -5.47 6.06
CA GLY A 27 0.65 -5.94 6.12
C GLY A 27 0.84 -7.44 6.39
N ASN A 28 -0.21 -8.17 6.81
CA ASN A 28 -0.15 -9.62 7.04
C ASN A 28 -1.17 -10.42 6.22
N LEU A 29 -1.75 -9.79 5.18
CA LEU A 29 -2.58 -10.49 4.22
C LEU A 29 -1.75 -11.55 3.49
N ALA A 30 -2.19 -12.80 3.55
CA ALA A 30 -1.68 -13.87 2.72
C ALA A 30 -2.33 -13.75 1.33
N LEU A 31 -1.56 -13.26 0.35
CA LEU A 31 -2.00 -13.11 -1.04
C LEU A 31 -1.25 -14.12 -1.91
N ASP A 32 -1.91 -15.21 -2.28
CA ASP A 32 -1.34 -16.21 -3.18
C ASP A 32 -1.05 -15.57 -4.55
N GLY A 33 0.21 -15.64 -4.98
CA GLY A 33 0.67 -15.00 -6.21
C GLY A 33 0.75 -13.47 -6.15
N GLY A 34 0.64 -12.86 -4.96
CA GLY A 34 0.82 -11.43 -4.77
C GLY A 34 2.24 -10.98 -5.15
N LEU A 35 2.34 -9.82 -5.80
CA LEU A 35 3.61 -9.16 -6.10
C LEU A 35 3.84 -7.97 -5.17
N PHE A 36 5.11 -7.62 -4.99
CA PHE A 36 5.49 -6.39 -4.30
C PHE A 36 5.61 -5.24 -5.28
N LEU A 37 5.23 -4.04 -4.83
CA LEU A 37 5.37 -2.81 -5.60
C LEU A 37 6.27 -1.81 -4.86
N HIS A 38 7.01 -1.02 -5.63
CA HIS A 38 7.83 0.06 -5.12
C HIS A 38 7.63 1.31 -5.96
N PHE A 39 7.55 2.48 -5.31
CA PHE A 39 7.41 3.76 -5.99
C PHE A 39 8.74 4.50 -6.03
N VAL A 40 9.23 4.78 -7.23
CA VAL A 40 10.32 5.74 -7.43
C VAL A 40 9.72 7.15 -7.33
N ARG A 41 10.22 7.96 -6.38
CA ARG A 41 9.68 9.30 -6.09
C ARG A 41 10.67 10.38 -6.51
N SER A 42 10.13 11.56 -6.82
CA SER A 42 10.96 12.74 -7.11
C SER A 42 11.85 13.09 -5.90
N PRO A 43 13.17 13.29 -6.11
CA PRO A 43 14.04 13.87 -5.09
C PRO A 43 13.96 15.41 -5.07
N LEU A 44 13.27 16.02 -6.04
CA LEU A 44 13.11 17.46 -6.17
C LEU A 44 11.69 17.88 -5.80
N ALA A 45 11.55 19.01 -5.12
CA ALA A 45 10.25 19.57 -4.76
C ALA A 45 9.44 20.02 -6.00
N HIS A 46 10.12 20.54 -7.03
CA HIS A 46 9.51 20.96 -8.27
C HIS A 46 10.51 20.86 -9.43
N ALA A 47 10.14 20.12 -10.48
CA ALA A 47 10.95 19.94 -11.68
C ALA A 47 10.11 19.41 -12.84
N HIS A 48 10.62 19.55 -14.07
CA HIS A 48 10.08 18.87 -15.24
C HIS A 48 10.82 17.55 -15.46
N ILE A 49 10.10 16.45 -15.68
CA ILE A 49 10.68 15.15 -16.01
C ILE A 49 11.09 15.16 -17.48
N THR A 50 12.40 15.15 -17.76
CA THR A 50 12.92 15.11 -19.14
C THR A 50 13.03 13.70 -19.70
N GLY A 51 13.03 12.68 -18.84
CA GLY A 51 13.06 11.27 -19.24
C GLY A 51 13.11 10.34 -18.03
N ILE A 52 12.75 9.07 -18.25
CA ILE A 52 12.84 7.98 -17.27
C ILE A 52 13.44 6.77 -17.99
N ALA A 53 14.60 6.30 -17.55
CA ALA A 53 15.21 5.08 -18.07
C ALA A 53 14.73 3.88 -17.24
N THR A 54 14.07 2.91 -17.89
CA THR A 54 13.46 1.75 -17.22
C THR A 54 14.07 0.41 -17.62
N ALA A 55 14.90 0.37 -18.67
CA ALA A 55 15.39 -0.86 -19.30
C ALA A 55 16.11 -1.79 -18.33
N ASP A 56 17.07 -1.26 -17.56
CA ASP A 56 17.86 -2.08 -16.61
C ASP A 56 16.99 -2.64 -15.48
N ALA A 57 16.05 -1.83 -14.98
CA ALA A 57 15.11 -2.25 -13.94
C ALA A 57 14.15 -3.33 -14.47
N ALA A 58 13.62 -3.15 -15.68
CA ALA A 58 12.73 -4.11 -16.32
C ALA A 58 13.43 -5.45 -16.64
N ALA A 59 14.74 -5.44 -16.88
CA ALA A 59 15.53 -6.64 -17.13
C ALA A 59 16.01 -7.35 -15.86
N ALA A 60 15.85 -6.76 -14.68
CA ALA A 60 16.33 -7.32 -13.42
C ALA A 60 15.54 -8.58 -13.03
N ALA A 61 16.25 -9.58 -12.51
CA ALA A 61 15.64 -10.84 -12.08
C ALA A 61 14.58 -10.60 -11.00
N GLY A 62 13.37 -11.14 -11.21
CA GLY A 62 12.24 -11.01 -10.29
C GLY A 62 11.39 -9.76 -10.48
N VAL A 63 11.80 -8.82 -11.35
CA VAL A 63 10.93 -7.70 -11.74
C VAL A 63 9.92 -8.20 -12.77
N VAL A 64 8.63 -8.01 -12.46
CA VAL A 64 7.55 -8.42 -13.35
C VAL A 64 7.18 -7.32 -14.33
N ALA A 65 7.20 -6.05 -13.90
CA ALA A 65 6.92 -4.89 -14.73
C ALA A 65 7.48 -3.61 -14.13
N VAL A 66 7.71 -2.61 -14.99
CA VAL A 66 8.01 -1.22 -14.63
C VAL A 66 7.00 -0.34 -15.36
N PHE A 67 6.29 0.51 -14.61
CA PHE A 67 5.28 1.40 -15.16
C PHE A 67 5.67 2.87 -14.99
N THR A 68 5.35 3.66 -16.00
CA THR A 68 5.47 5.12 -16.03
C THR A 68 4.13 5.74 -16.40
N ALA A 69 4.04 7.08 -16.40
CA ALA A 69 2.85 7.77 -16.88
C ALA A 69 2.54 7.47 -18.37
N ALA A 70 3.52 7.03 -19.17
CA ALA A 70 3.27 6.65 -20.57
C ALA A 70 2.50 5.33 -20.72
N ASP A 71 2.50 4.50 -19.67
CA ASP A 71 1.84 3.17 -19.66
C ASP A 71 0.44 3.23 -19.04
N LEU A 72 0.14 4.33 -18.36
CA LEU A 72 -1.08 4.53 -17.60
C LEU A 72 -1.81 5.68 -18.30
N ASP A 73 -2.94 5.40 -18.96
CA ASP A 73 -3.80 6.38 -19.63
C ASP A 73 -4.45 7.34 -18.61
N LEU A 74 -3.62 8.13 -17.94
CA LEU A 74 -3.97 9.01 -16.85
C LEU A 74 -4.11 10.42 -17.40
N PRO A 75 -5.22 11.11 -17.10
CA PRO A 75 -5.33 12.52 -17.44
C PRO A 75 -4.25 13.32 -16.70
N ALA A 76 -3.77 14.39 -17.33
CA ALA A 76 -2.85 15.31 -16.68
C ALA A 76 -3.52 15.87 -15.42
N HIS A 77 -2.99 15.50 -14.26
CA HIS A 77 -3.45 16.05 -12.99
C HIS A 77 -2.79 17.41 -12.77
N HIS A 78 -3.37 18.44 -13.38
CA HIS A 78 -3.15 19.80 -12.92
C HIS A 78 -3.87 19.90 -11.57
N GLY A 79 -3.11 20.03 -10.48
CA GLY A 79 -3.71 20.35 -9.18
C GLY A 79 -4.64 21.55 -9.32
N LEU A 80 -5.73 21.55 -8.56
CA LEU A 80 -6.66 22.66 -8.42
C LEU A 80 -5.94 24.02 -8.38
#